data_AF-A0A7W1NU74-F1
#
_entry.id   AF-A0A7W1NU74-F1
#
_cell.length_a   1.000
_cell.length_b   1.000
_cell.length_c   1.000
_cell.angle_alpha   90.00
_cell.angle_beta   90.00
_cell.angle_gamma   90.00
#
_symmetry.space_group_name_H-M   'P 1'
#
loop_
_entity.id
_entity.type
_entity.pdbx_description
1 polymer ?
#
loop_
_entity_poly.entity_id
_entity_poly.type
_entity_poly.pdbx_seq_one_letter_code
_entity_poly.pdbx_strand_id
1 'polypeptide(L)'
;MTNRLASPETRFIAVLIAVYWGGGFLLYMIANDWVAGKSLAMGAPFVILGIFIFYRDYFSVPNLLNRLLQIGLVVWVVVQTLTLPLRAWAISGGIVLPDTVPLTQAAFPETILPVVERLKQEKMSHIGLELGNPKSPLIFTFALSLSDLAPTVINDGIPLYYDAVPKPERWTTSDAVPDHIVVVDNRDYLKPLGLGQTLITVPAGSLMKGLKYVTAYAIKPDEYDQALYRADILTPDIPTAPVFRGLDAAFLPDKGAAFARWMVNDSSEVHFISSSAQALGIYMESSAAYDGDMTIQFNDAPAGQLTLKNTSQKRSDNLCVTTKAGSNVLRFIHKDENAMDINRVLTYKLLFAPVNALDVGAVGDTRQIGDGWESQENWGEETIRWSTQDAQLQIMTCDKSDTRSLHFRAFLPPEAASQAVTLDMNGSEIGTIELSAGWKEYVVTIPSGLLGTAGLQAITLHHRSTFVPTADTRTLSAAYDRFWLTNN
;
A
#
# COMPACT_ATOMS: atom_id res chain seq x y z
N MET A 1 53.29 43.00 10.95
CA MET A 1 51.89 42.85 10.50
C MET A 1 51.21 44.20 10.62
N THR A 2 51.10 44.94 9.52
CA THR A 2 50.39 46.22 9.49
C THR A 2 48.90 45.95 9.63
N ASN A 3 48.24 46.56 10.63
CA ASN A 3 46.79 46.57 10.80
C ASN A 3 46.13 47.25 9.58
N ARG A 4 45.98 46.51 8.48
CA ARG A 4 45.10 46.92 7.40
C ARG A 4 43.67 46.68 7.87
N LEU A 5 43.11 47.75 8.42
CA LEU A 5 41.69 47.91 8.65
C LEU A 5 40.93 47.37 7.44
N ALA A 6 40.05 46.39 7.66
CA ALA A 6 39.21 45.82 6.61
C ALA A 6 38.48 46.93 5.84
N SER A 7 38.32 46.76 4.53
CA SER A 7 37.68 47.77 3.70
C SER A 7 36.21 47.95 4.12
N PRO A 8 35.61 49.14 3.89
CA PRO A 8 34.23 49.42 4.27
C PRO A 8 33.23 48.37 3.74
N GLU A 9 33.47 47.83 2.55
CA GLU A 9 32.64 46.80 1.92
C GLU A 9 32.70 45.47 2.68
N THR A 10 33.88 45.03 3.08
CA THR A 10 34.06 43.80 3.87
C THR A 10 33.36 43.92 5.23
N ARG A 11 33.41 45.09 5.87
CA ARG A 11 32.71 45.34 7.13
C ARG A 11 31.20 45.31 6.96
N PHE A 12 30.68 45.91 5.90
CA PHE A 12 29.25 45.90 5.61
C PHE A 12 28.72 44.48 5.41
N ILE A 13 29.43 43.65 4.65
CA ILE A 13 29.05 42.25 4.42
C ILE A 13 29.13 41.43 5.72
N ALA A 14 30.18 41.62 6.52
CA ALA A 14 30.28 40.98 7.83
C ALA A 14 29.10 41.35 8.75
N VAL A 15 28.65 42.60 8.74
CA VAL A 15 27.46 43.04 9.47
C VAL A 15 26.20 42.36 8.94
N LEU A 16 26.01 42.26 7.62
CA LEU A 16 24.86 41.56 7.04
C LEU A 16 24.83 40.08 7.44
N ILE A 17 25.98 39.41 7.41
CA ILE A 17 26.12 38.02 7.85
C ILE A 17 25.78 37.90 9.34
N ALA A 18 26.34 38.77 10.18
CA ALA A 18 26.09 38.77 11.62
C ALA A 18 24.61 39.05 11.94
N VAL A 19 23.95 39.97 11.23
CA VAL A 19 22.52 40.26 11.38
C VAL A 19 21.67 39.07 10.92
N TYR A 20 22.03 38.42 9.83
CA TYR A 20 21.28 37.30 9.28
C TYR A 20 21.37 36.05 10.17
N TRP A 21 22.59 35.65 10.55
CA TRP A 21 22.84 34.51 11.44
C TRP A 21 22.43 34.81 12.88
N GLY A 22 22.71 36.02 13.37
CA GLY A 22 22.25 36.48 14.68
C GLY A 22 20.73 36.55 14.75
N GLY A 23 20.06 36.97 13.68
CA GLY A 23 18.61 36.89 13.53
C GLY A 23 18.10 35.45 13.54
N GLY A 24 18.73 34.55 12.79
CA GLY A 24 18.42 33.12 12.82
C GLY A 24 18.57 32.49 14.22
N PHE A 25 19.64 32.84 14.93
CA PHE A 25 19.88 32.38 16.30
C PHE A 25 18.90 33.00 17.32
N LEU A 26 18.59 34.28 17.18
CA LEU A 26 17.57 34.94 18.01
C LEU A 26 16.19 34.30 17.78
N LEU A 27 15.84 34.01 16.52
CA LEU A 27 14.63 33.30 16.15
C LEU A 27 14.58 31.89 16.75
N TYR A 28 15.72 31.21 16.80
CA TYR A 28 15.86 29.92 17.48
C TYR A 28 15.60 30.06 18.99
N MET A 29 16.19 31.08 19.64
CA MET A 29 16.00 31.31 21.07
C MET A 29 14.55 31.66 21.47
N ILE A 30 13.74 32.18 20.53
CA ILE A 30 12.30 32.43 20.76
C ILE A 30 11.41 31.28 20.25
N ALA A 31 11.97 30.08 20.09
CA ALA A 31 11.29 28.86 19.66
C ALA A 31 10.62 28.96 18.28
N ASN A 32 11.18 29.78 17.38
CA ASN A 32 10.77 29.82 15.97
C ASN A 32 11.72 28.97 15.11
N ASP A 33 11.75 27.68 15.43
CA ASP A 33 12.76 26.72 14.95
C ASP A 33 12.79 26.59 13.43
N TRP A 34 11.65 26.79 12.76
CA TRP A 34 11.58 26.69 11.30
C TRP A 34 12.16 27.91 10.58
N VAL A 35 11.86 29.14 11.04
CA VAL A 35 12.45 30.35 10.43
C VAL A 35 13.94 30.43 10.81
N ALA A 36 14.31 30.01 12.01
CA ALA A 36 15.70 29.82 12.41
C ALA A 36 16.41 28.82 11.49
N GLY A 37 15.85 27.62 11.31
CA GLY A 37 16.39 26.58 10.44
C GLY A 37 16.54 27.04 8.99
N LYS A 38 15.57 27.78 8.44
CA LYS A 38 15.70 28.40 7.12
C LYS A 38 16.77 29.48 7.06
N SER A 39 16.85 30.33 8.07
CA SER A 39 17.87 31.39 8.14
C SER A 39 19.28 30.79 8.27
N LEU A 40 19.43 29.68 8.98
CA LEU A 40 20.69 28.96 9.10
C LEU A 40 21.03 28.19 7.80
N ALA A 41 20.06 27.51 7.19
CA ALA A 41 20.24 26.78 5.92
C ALA A 41 20.52 27.72 4.73
N MET A 42 19.89 28.89 4.71
CA MET A 42 20.16 29.97 3.76
C MET A 42 21.46 30.74 4.09
N GLY A 43 22.28 30.26 5.03
CA GLY A 43 23.62 30.77 5.30
C GLY A 43 24.66 30.36 4.24
N ALA A 44 24.45 29.26 3.52
CA ALA A 44 25.37 28.75 2.50
C ALA A 44 25.75 29.76 1.39
N PRO A 45 24.83 30.60 0.87
CA PRO A 45 25.15 31.64 -0.10
C PRO A 45 26.05 32.76 0.45
N PHE A 46 25.99 33.04 1.76
CA PHE A 46 26.90 33.99 2.42
C PHE A 46 28.31 33.40 2.56
N VAL A 47 28.42 32.09 2.75
CA VAL A 47 29.71 31.37 2.70
C VAL A 47 30.29 31.44 1.28
N ILE A 48 29.46 31.21 0.25
CA ILE A 48 29.85 31.38 -1.16
C ILE A 48 30.31 32.82 -1.43
N LEU A 49 29.59 33.83 -0.91
CA LEU A 49 30.00 35.23 -1.00
C LEU A 49 31.36 35.49 -0.34
N GLY A 50 31.56 34.93 0.86
CA GLY A 50 32.82 34.98 1.58
C GLY A 50 33.96 34.42 0.75
N ILE A 51 33.75 33.27 0.10
CA ILE A 51 34.70 32.65 -0.84
C ILE A 51 34.99 33.60 -2.01
N PHE A 52 33.97 34.13 -2.70
CA PHE A 52 34.19 35.05 -3.84
C PHE A 52 34.94 36.33 -3.46
N ILE A 53 34.70 36.86 -2.26
CA ILE A 53 35.41 38.05 -1.75
C ILE A 53 36.86 37.69 -1.38
N PHE A 54 37.07 36.52 -0.79
CA PHE A 54 38.40 36.03 -0.43
C PHE A 54 39.26 35.74 -1.66
N TYR A 55 38.63 35.27 -2.74
CA TYR A 55 39.27 35.01 -4.04
C TYR A 55 39.14 36.17 -5.04
N ARG A 56 38.81 37.39 -4.59
CA ARG A 56 38.63 38.56 -5.47
C ARG A 56 39.84 38.83 -6.36
N ASP A 57 41.04 38.62 -5.83
CA ASP A 57 42.29 38.82 -6.57
C ASP A 57 42.54 37.72 -7.61
N TYR A 58 41.88 36.55 -7.47
CA TYR A 58 41.95 35.43 -8.42
C TYR A 58 41.01 35.61 -9.63
N PHE A 59 39.92 36.38 -9.45
CA PHE A 59 38.94 36.70 -10.50
C PHE A 59 39.15 38.08 -11.15
N SER A 60 40.32 38.70 -10.98
CA SER A 60 40.60 40.08 -11.40
C SER A 60 40.70 40.30 -12.93
N VAL A 61 40.32 39.32 -13.76
CA VAL A 61 40.27 39.51 -15.22
C VAL A 61 39.08 40.42 -15.54
N PRO A 62 39.30 41.60 -16.14
CA PRO A 62 38.27 42.60 -16.34
C PRO A 62 37.43 42.25 -17.57
N ASN A 63 36.72 41.13 -17.54
CA ASN A 63 35.71 40.82 -18.54
C ASN A 63 34.33 41.34 -18.07
N LEU A 64 33.49 41.74 -19.02
CA LEU A 64 32.13 42.21 -18.78
C LEU A 64 31.30 41.19 -17.98
N LEU A 65 31.57 39.91 -18.20
CA LEU A 65 30.89 38.79 -17.53
C LEU A 65 31.11 38.80 -16.01
N ASN A 66 32.33 39.05 -15.53
CA ASN A 66 32.63 39.15 -14.10
C ASN A 66 31.91 40.34 -13.46
N ARG A 67 31.79 41.47 -14.17
CA ARG A 67 31.03 42.62 -13.67
C ARG A 67 29.53 42.30 -13.58
N LEU A 68 28.98 41.62 -14.59
CA LEU A 68 27.57 41.20 -14.58
C LEU A 68 27.30 40.16 -13.48
N LEU A 69 28.21 39.21 -13.26
CA LEU A 69 28.11 38.23 -12.17
C LEU A 69 28.18 38.90 -10.79
N GLN A 70 29.09 39.86 -10.61
CA GLN A 70 29.18 40.63 -9.36
C GLN A 70 27.91 41.46 -9.12
N ILE A 71 27.37 42.13 -10.14
CA ILE A 71 26.12 42.88 -10.04
C ILE A 71 24.95 41.93 -9.74
N GLY A 72 24.83 40.81 -10.46
CA GLY A 72 23.79 39.82 -10.23
C GLY A 72 23.84 39.23 -8.83
N LEU A 73 25.04 38.95 -8.32
CA LEU A 73 25.26 38.48 -6.96
C LEU A 73 24.87 39.53 -5.90
N VAL A 74 25.26 40.79 -6.09
CA VAL A 74 24.88 41.90 -5.19
C VAL A 74 23.37 42.09 -5.19
N VAL A 75 22.72 42.13 -6.37
CA VAL A 75 21.26 42.23 -6.49
C VAL A 75 20.59 41.06 -5.78
N TRP A 76 21.09 39.84 -5.98
CA TRP A 76 20.54 38.64 -5.36
C TRP A 76 20.68 38.66 -3.82
N VAL A 77 21.85 39.04 -3.28
CA VAL A 77 22.05 39.21 -1.84
C VAL A 77 21.13 40.27 -1.26
N VAL A 78 21.01 41.41 -1.92
CA VAL A 78 20.13 42.50 -1.49
C VAL A 78 18.67 42.01 -1.47
N VAL A 79 18.22 41.31 -2.51
CA VAL A 79 16.87 40.72 -2.56
C VAL A 79 16.64 39.76 -1.40
N GLN A 80 17.56 38.80 -1.16
CA GLN A 80 17.42 37.80 -0.08
C GLN A 80 17.47 38.46 1.31
N THR A 81 18.38 39.41 1.52
CA THR A 81 18.52 40.13 2.78
C THR A 81 17.30 41.00 3.06
N LEU A 82 16.71 41.63 2.04
CA LEU A 82 15.48 42.42 2.16
C LEU A 82 14.22 41.55 2.30
N THR A 83 14.26 40.29 1.87
CA THR A 83 13.08 39.41 1.97
C THR A 83 12.69 39.16 3.43
N LEU A 84 13.66 39.08 4.34
CA LEU A 84 13.42 38.78 5.75
C LEU A 84 12.79 39.97 6.51
N PRO A 85 13.30 41.22 6.39
CA PRO A 85 12.63 42.42 6.88
C PRO A 85 11.29 42.69 6.20
N LEU A 86 11.16 42.49 4.88
CA LEU A 86 9.88 42.67 4.17
C LEU A 86 8.84 41.66 4.67
N ARG A 87 9.24 40.41 4.93
CA ARG A 87 8.35 39.40 5.54
C ARG A 87 8.03 39.71 6.99
N ALA A 88 9.00 40.10 7.80
CA ALA A 88 8.78 40.50 9.19
C ALA A 88 7.88 41.74 9.29
N TRP A 89 8.06 42.70 8.39
CA TRP A 89 7.23 43.90 8.30
C TRP A 89 5.80 43.57 7.82
N ALA A 90 5.65 42.72 6.80
CA ALA A 90 4.35 42.23 6.34
C ALA A 90 3.58 41.51 7.47
N ILE A 91 4.27 40.70 8.28
CA ILE A 91 3.71 40.05 9.48
C ILE A 91 3.28 41.09 10.53
N SER A 92 4.07 42.13 10.76
CA SER A 92 3.73 43.19 11.73
C SER A 92 2.61 44.14 11.26
N GLY A 93 2.37 44.23 9.94
CA GLY A 93 1.40 45.14 9.32
C GLY A 93 0.02 44.52 9.07
N GLY A 94 -0.24 43.29 9.50
CA GLY A 94 -1.52 42.60 9.27
C GLY A 94 -1.80 42.25 7.80
N ILE A 95 -0.79 42.34 6.92
CA ILE A 95 -0.89 41.89 5.54
C ILE A 95 -0.82 40.36 5.57
N VAL A 96 -1.95 39.72 5.30
CA VAL A 96 -2.02 38.28 5.07
C VAL A 96 -1.23 37.98 3.79
N LEU A 97 0.05 37.64 3.93
CA LEU A 97 0.78 36.96 2.88
C LEU A 97 0.00 35.67 2.52
N PRO A 98 -0.04 35.23 1.25
CA PRO A 98 -0.62 33.93 0.92
C PRO A 98 0.03 32.90 1.84
N ASP A 99 -0.81 32.26 2.65
CA ASP A 99 -0.42 31.58 3.88
C ASP A 99 0.93 30.87 3.71
N THR A 100 1.94 31.39 4.42
CA THR A 100 3.00 30.56 4.98
C THR A 100 2.33 29.27 5.44
N VAL A 101 2.68 28.08 4.95
CA VAL A 101 2.10 26.83 5.48
C VAL A 101 2.64 26.69 6.90
N PRO A 102 1.90 27.08 7.94
CA PRO A 102 2.36 26.97 9.30
C PRO A 102 2.19 25.49 9.65
N LEU A 103 3.22 24.82 10.16
CA LEU A 103 3.01 23.54 10.86
C LEU A 103 2.15 23.71 12.12
N THR A 104 1.78 24.95 12.50
CA THR A 104 0.75 25.29 13.51
C THR A 104 -0.68 25.14 12.99
N GLN A 105 -0.88 24.57 11.81
CA GLN A 105 -2.18 24.24 11.28
C GLN A 105 -2.89 23.22 12.20
N ALA A 106 -4.13 23.53 12.62
CA ALA A 106 -4.91 22.81 13.64
C ALA A 106 -4.90 21.26 13.56
N ALA A 107 -4.68 20.69 12.37
CA ALA A 107 -4.55 19.25 12.19
C ALA A 107 -3.33 18.62 12.90
N PHE A 108 -2.25 19.37 13.15
CA PHE A 108 -1.07 18.83 13.84
C PHE A 108 -1.35 18.48 15.31
N PRO A 109 -1.78 19.42 16.18
CA PRO A 109 -2.08 19.09 17.56
C PRO A 109 -3.34 18.23 17.72
N GLU A 110 -4.35 18.38 16.86
CA GLU A 110 -5.63 17.68 17.05
C GLU A 110 -5.66 16.25 16.48
N THR A 111 -4.91 15.98 15.40
CA THR A 111 -4.95 14.65 14.75
C THR A 111 -3.61 13.92 14.80
N ILE A 112 -2.51 14.59 14.47
CA ILE A 112 -1.20 13.92 14.34
C ILE A 112 -0.63 13.58 15.72
N LEU A 113 -0.62 14.56 16.63
CA LEU A 113 0.00 14.40 17.94
C LEU A 113 -0.60 13.24 18.76
N PRO A 114 -1.94 13.06 18.85
CA PRO A 114 -2.50 11.92 19.59
C PRO A 114 -2.12 10.56 18.98
N VAL A 115 -2.02 10.45 17.66
CA VAL A 115 -1.57 9.22 16.98
C VAL A 115 -0.12 8.92 17.33
N VAL A 116 0.75 9.93 17.24
CA VAL A 116 2.19 9.82 17.57
C VAL A 116 2.39 9.46 19.05
N GLU A 117 1.66 10.10 19.96
CA GLU A 117 1.72 9.83 21.40
C GLU A 117 1.25 8.43 21.76
N ARG A 118 0.21 7.91 21.08
CA ARG A 118 -0.21 6.52 21.26
C ARG A 118 0.86 5.54 20.77
N LEU A 119 1.41 5.76 19.58
CA LEU A 119 2.44 4.89 18.99
C LEU A 119 3.74 4.87 19.82
N LYS A 120 4.11 5.97 20.48
CA LYS A 120 5.25 6.02 21.44
C LYS A 120 5.15 5.00 22.58
N GLN A 121 3.95 4.51 22.89
CA GLN A 121 3.71 3.54 23.96
C GLN A 121 3.84 2.10 23.46
N GLU A 122 3.90 1.88 22.15
CA GLU A 122 4.00 0.58 21.53
C GLU A 122 5.46 0.17 21.30
N LYS A 123 5.70 -1.14 21.27
CA LYS A 123 6.97 -1.69 20.79
C LYS A 123 6.82 -1.97 19.31
N MET A 124 7.42 -1.13 18.49
CA MET A 124 7.31 -1.20 17.04
C MET A 124 8.67 -1.21 16.38
N SER A 125 8.78 -2.02 15.33
CA SER A 125 9.95 -2.11 14.47
C SER A 125 9.79 -1.26 13.22
N HIS A 126 8.58 -1.17 12.66
CA HIS A 126 8.30 -0.50 11.40
C HIS A 126 6.89 0.07 11.37
N ILE A 127 6.74 1.30 10.86
CA ILE A 127 5.43 1.96 10.75
C ILE A 127 5.09 2.16 9.28
N GLY A 128 3.97 1.61 8.84
CA GLY A 128 3.37 1.85 7.54
C GLY A 128 2.54 3.14 7.53
N LEU A 129 2.64 3.94 6.47
CA LEU A 129 1.80 5.10 6.23
C LEU A 129 0.98 4.94 4.95
N GLU A 130 -0.33 4.86 5.10
CA GLU A 130 -1.32 4.78 4.03
C GLU A 130 -2.30 5.95 4.09
N LEU A 131 -1.80 7.08 3.63
CA LEU A 131 -2.55 8.31 3.55
C LEU A 131 -2.98 8.45 2.08
N GLY A 132 -4.26 8.27 1.76
CA GLY A 132 -4.77 8.30 0.38
C GLY A 132 -4.82 9.71 -0.20
N ASN A 133 -4.16 9.94 -1.34
CA ASN A 133 -4.09 11.22 -2.06
C ASN A 133 -3.95 12.47 -1.16
N PRO A 134 -3.04 12.50 -0.18
CA PRO A 134 -3.02 13.56 0.82
C PRO A 134 -2.32 14.78 0.25
N LYS A 135 -2.70 15.96 0.72
CA LYS A 135 -1.89 17.16 0.49
C LYS A 135 -0.48 16.90 1.02
N SER A 136 0.54 17.18 0.21
CA SER A 136 1.95 16.89 0.52
C SER A 136 2.42 17.30 1.93
N PRO A 137 1.98 18.44 2.51
CA PRO A 137 2.37 18.81 3.88
C PRO A 137 1.93 17.81 4.95
N LEU A 138 0.81 17.11 4.79
CA LEU A 138 0.29 16.19 5.79
C LEU A 138 1.13 14.91 5.88
N ILE A 139 1.41 14.27 4.73
CA ILE A 139 2.30 13.10 4.68
C ILE A 139 3.65 13.45 5.27
N PHE A 140 4.18 14.61 4.89
CA PHE A 140 5.46 15.09 5.39
C PHE A 140 5.47 15.18 6.92
N THR A 141 4.40 15.72 7.49
CA THR A 141 4.30 15.93 8.94
C THR A 141 4.17 14.60 9.69
N PHE A 142 3.38 13.65 9.20
CA PHE A 142 3.33 12.29 9.75
C PHE A 142 4.68 11.60 9.63
N ALA A 143 5.27 11.58 8.43
CA ALA A 143 6.54 10.93 8.17
C ALA A 143 7.66 11.45 9.08
N LEU A 144 7.78 12.77 9.23
CA LEU A 144 8.76 13.35 10.16
C LEU A 144 8.47 12.96 11.61
N SER A 145 7.22 13.12 12.06
CA SER A 145 6.86 12.87 13.47
C SER A 145 7.02 11.40 13.87
N LEU A 146 6.88 10.48 12.91
CA LEU A 146 7.00 9.04 13.13
C LEU A 146 8.41 8.53 12.88
N SER A 147 9.22 9.22 12.07
CA SER A 147 10.61 8.82 11.80
C SER A 147 11.51 8.80 13.03
N ASP A 148 11.17 9.58 14.06
CA ASP A 148 11.85 9.56 15.37
C ASP A 148 11.49 8.33 16.20
N LEU A 149 10.40 7.63 15.87
CA LEU A 149 9.91 6.48 16.62
C LEU A 149 10.40 5.15 16.04
N ALA A 150 10.27 5.00 14.72
CA ALA A 150 10.70 3.81 13.99
C ALA A 150 10.88 4.12 12.50
N PRO A 151 11.64 3.28 11.76
CA PRO A 151 11.64 3.29 10.31
C PRO A 151 10.21 3.33 9.75
N THR A 152 9.95 4.33 8.91
CA THR A 152 8.63 4.58 8.33
C THR A 152 8.61 4.19 6.87
N VAL A 153 7.59 3.42 6.46
CA VAL A 153 7.39 2.89 5.12
C VAL A 153 6.17 3.59 4.51
N ILE A 154 6.35 4.38 3.43
CA ILE A 154 5.29 5.25 2.87
C ILE A 154 4.74 4.76 1.51
N ASN A 155 3.41 4.65 1.39
CA ASN A 155 2.72 4.02 0.25
C ASN A 155 2.73 4.86 -1.04
N ASP A 156 3.04 6.15 -0.99
CA ASP A 156 3.05 6.97 -2.20
C ASP A 156 4.15 8.04 -2.21
N GLY A 157 5.19 7.76 -2.99
CA GLY A 157 5.62 8.59 -4.12
C GLY A 157 6.11 10.03 -3.90
N ILE A 158 5.97 10.65 -2.73
CA ILE A 158 6.51 12.00 -2.56
C ILE A 158 8.03 11.90 -2.43
N PRO A 159 8.83 12.47 -3.36
CA PRO A 159 10.24 12.69 -3.11
C PRO A 159 10.36 13.63 -1.91
N LEU A 160 10.75 13.09 -0.77
CA LEU A 160 11.08 13.89 0.39
C LEU A 160 12.40 14.60 0.08
N TYR A 161 12.33 15.92 -0.04
CA TYR A 161 13.41 16.81 -0.50
C TYR A 161 14.62 16.92 0.46
N TYR A 162 14.81 16.00 1.39
CA TYR A 162 15.83 16.10 2.43
C TYR A 162 16.62 14.80 2.61
N ASP A 163 17.92 14.84 2.30
CA ASP A 163 18.91 13.79 2.56
C ASP A 163 19.36 13.70 4.04
N ALA A 164 18.77 14.50 4.94
CA ALA A 164 19.26 14.68 6.32
C ALA A 164 18.56 13.81 7.39
N VAL A 165 17.53 13.06 7.02
CA VAL A 165 16.85 12.08 7.88
C VAL A 165 17.18 10.70 7.29
N PRO A 166 17.36 9.61 8.06
CA PRO A 166 17.41 8.28 7.47
C PRO A 166 16.25 8.14 6.48
N LYS A 167 16.60 7.97 5.20
CA LYS A 167 15.64 8.08 4.09
C LYS A 167 14.49 7.12 4.39
N PRO A 168 13.25 7.60 4.54
CA PRO A 168 12.14 6.68 4.74
C PRO A 168 12.10 5.76 3.53
N GLU A 169 12.05 4.46 3.82
CA GLU A 169 11.95 3.46 2.78
C GLU A 169 10.62 3.67 2.06
N ARG A 170 10.69 3.76 0.73
CA ARG A 170 9.46 3.74 -0.06
C ARG A 170 8.91 2.33 0.00
N TRP A 171 7.58 2.20 -0.01
CA TRP A 171 6.94 0.89 -0.14
C TRP A 171 7.62 0.12 -1.26
N THR A 172 7.71 0.71 -2.45
CA THR A 172 8.32 0.14 -3.66
C THR A 172 9.68 -0.58 -3.49
N THR A 173 10.43 -0.36 -2.41
CA THR A 173 11.74 -0.96 -2.18
C THR A 173 11.92 -1.65 -0.83
N SER A 174 10.95 -1.59 0.09
CA SER A 174 11.13 -2.09 1.46
C SER A 174 10.94 -3.62 1.54
N ASP A 175 11.86 -4.28 2.23
CA ASP A 175 11.76 -5.71 2.59
C ASP A 175 11.09 -5.92 3.97
N ALA A 176 10.67 -4.83 4.62
CA ALA A 176 10.06 -4.87 5.95
C ALA A 176 8.54 -4.94 5.88
N VAL A 177 7.96 -5.81 6.70
CA VAL A 177 6.51 -5.82 6.97
C VAL A 177 6.26 -4.90 8.17
N PRO A 178 5.48 -3.82 8.04
CA PRO A 178 5.16 -2.97 9.17
C PRO A 178 4.40 -3.77 10.25
N ASP A 179 4.78 -3.62 11.51
CA ASP A 179 3.98 -4.16 12.63
C ASP A 179 2.89 -3.19 13.07
N HIS A 180 2.96 -1.95 12.57
CA HIS A 180 1.99 -0.90 12.79
C HIS A 180 1.68 -0.17 11.49
N ILE A 181 0.45 0.28 11.33
CA ILE A 181 0.04 1.05 10.15
C ILE A 181 -0.90 2.19 10.53
N VAL A 182 -0.65 3.36 9.95
CA VAL A 182 -1.52 4.53 10.05
C VAL A 182 -2.24 4.69 8.72
N VAL A 183 -3.56 4.61 8.77
CA VAL A 183 -4.45 4.72 7.61
C VAL A 183 -5.42 5.89 7.79
N VAL A 184 -5.87 6.46 6.68
CA VAL A 184 -7.01 7.41 6.66
C VAL A 184 -8.28 6.68 6.28
N ASP A 185 -9.45 7.25 6.61
CA ASP A 185 -10.75 6.59 6.42
C ASP A 185 -11.04 6.12 4.99
N ASN A 186 -10.62 6.86 3.96
CA ASN A 186 -10.77 6.43 2.56
C ASN A 186 -9.73 5.39 2.09
N ARG A 187 -8.82 4.99 2.99
CA ARG A 187 -7.79 3.95 2.79
C ARG A 187 -7.85 2.85 3.84
N ASP A 188 -8.80 2.91 4.76
CA ASP A 188 -8.93 1.97 5.86
C ASP A 188 -9.60 0.67 5.38
N TYR A 189 -8.81 -0.18 4.71
CA TYR A 189 -9.24 -1.52 4.29
C TYR A 189 -9.24 -2.53 5.44
N LEU A 190 -8.60 -2.22 6.56
CA LEU A 190 -8.52 -3.14 7.71
C LEU A 190 -9.84 -3.19 8.47
N LYS A 191 -10.44 -2.01 8.71
CA LYS A 191 -11.72 -1.89 9.42
C LYS A 191 -12.86 -2.76 8.87
N PRO A 192 -13.21 -2.71 7.57
CA PRO A 192 -14.30 -3.55 7.05
C PRO A 192 -13.98 -5.04 7.10
N LEU A 193 -12.70 -5.41 7.25
CA LEU A 193 -12.25 -6.80 7.35
C LEU A 193 -12.09 -7.27 8.79
N GLY A 194 -12.21 -6.38 9.77
CA GLY A 194 -11.96 -6.71 11.18
C GLY A 194 -10.51 -7.16 11.43
N LEU A 195 -9.58 -6.72 10.59
CA LEU A 195 -8.16 -7.04 10.69
C LEU A 195 -7.41 -5.98 11.48
N GLY A 196 -6.36 -6.39 12.20
CA GLY A 196 -5.53 -5.50 12.99
C GLY A 196 -6.21 -5.04 14.29
N GLN A 197 -5.40 -4.81 15.31
CA GLN A 197 -5.85 -4.22 16.56
C GLN A 197 -5.85 -2.70 16.45
N THR A 198 -7.03 -2.07 16.52
CA THR A 198 -7.13 -0.60 16.59
C THR A 198 -6.47 -0.07 17.86
N LEU A 199 -5.47 0.79 17.70
CA LEU A 199 -4.77 1.45 18.80
C LEU A 199 -5.41 2.79 19.17
N ILE A 200 -5.75 3.58 18.14
CA ILE A 200 -6.42 4.87 18.27
C ILE A 200 -7.09 5.26 16.95
N THR A 201 -8.27 5.86 17.04
CA THR A 201 -8.94 6.55 15.93
C THR A 201 -9.15 8.00 16.32
N VAL A 202 -8.64 8.92 15.51
CA VAL A 202 -8.70 10.36 15.76
C VAL A 202 -9.49 11.03 14.65
N PRO A 203 -10.47 11.90 14.95
CA PRO A 203 -11.15 12.70 13.94
C PRO A 203 -10.14 13.50 13.10
N ALA A 204 -10.37 13.51 11.79
CA ALA A 204 -9.58 14.32 10.90
C ALA A 204 -9.89 15.80 11.14
N GLY A 205 -8.89 16.58 11.56
CA GLY A 205 -9.05 18.01 11.78
C GLY A 205 -9.51 18.76 10.50
N SER A 206 -10.00 19.97 10.68
CA SER A 206 -10.63 20.80 9.62
C SER A 206 -9.82 20.98 8.32
N LEU A 207 -8.50 20.78 8.37
CA LEU A 207 -7.59 20.93 7.23
C LEU A 207 -7.47 19.66 6.37
N MET A 208 -7.94 18.53 6.86
CA MET A 208 -8.07 17.28 6.13
C MET A 208 -9.44 17.16 5.47
N LYS A 209 -9.86 18.22 4.77
CA LYS A 209 -11.17 18.31 4.12
C LYS A 209 -11.40 17.09 3.22
N GLY A 210 -12.43 16.30 3.55
CA GLY A 210 -12.79 15.08 2.83
C GLY A 210 -12.37 13.78 3.52
N LEU A 211 -11.48 13.85 4.51
CA LEU A 211 -11.16 12.75 5.41
C LEU A 211 -11.99 12.88 6.70
N LYS A 212 -12.43 11.76 7.25
CA LYS A 212 -13.21 11.74 8.51
C LYS A 212 -12.35 11.37 9.70
N TYR A 213 -11.44 10.42 9.55
CA TYR A 213 -10.63 9.89 10.64
C TYR A 213 -9.24 9.47 10.17
N VAL A 214 -8.29 9.47 11.09
CA VAL A 214 -7.02 8.76 11.00
C VAL A 214 -7.02 7.65 12.05
N THR A 215 -6.68 6.44 11.64
CA THR A 215 -6.62 5.29 12.53
C THR A 215 -5.21 4.70 12.52
N ALA A 216 -4.68 4.37 13.69
CA ALA A 216 -3.49 3.55 13.83
C ALA A 216 -3.87 2.14 14.29
N TYR A 217 -3.30 1.15 13.62
CA TYR A 217 -3.46 -0.27 13.92
C TYR A 217 -2.10 -0.88 14.31
N ALA A 218 -2.13 -1.83 15.24
CA ALA A 218 -1.11 -2.88 15.32
C ALA A 218 -1.60 -4.05 14.45
N ILE A 219 -0.75 -4.59 13.59
CA ILE A 219 -1.13 -5.55 12.57
C ILE A 219 -0.11 -6.69 12.51
N LYS A 220 -0.61 -7.91 12.43
CA LYS A 220 0.23 -9.10 12.28
C LYS A 220 0.60 -9.30 10.80
N PRO A 221 1.76 -9.92 10.50
CA PRO A 221 2.17 -10.15 9.13
C PRO A 221 1.13 -10.91 8.28
N ASP A 222 0.50 -11.95 8.82
CA ASP A 222 -0.51 -12.75 8.13
C ASP A 222 -1.80 -11.97 7.82
N GLU A 223 -2.14 -10.94 8.61
CA GLU A 223 -3.30 -10.09 8.34
C GLU A 223 -3.10 -9.23 7.07
N TYR A 224 -1.86 -8.91 6.68
CA TYR A 224 -1.60 -8.26 5.38
C TYR A 224 -1.94 -9.18 4.22
N ASP A 225 -1.59 -10.45 4.32
CA ASP A 225 -1.91 -11.43 3.28
C ASP A 225 -3.43 -11.65 3.21
N GLN A 226 -4.13 -11.74 4.35
CA GLN A 226 -5.59 -11.80 4.37
C GLN A 226 -6.24 -10.57 3.73
N ALA A 227 -5.75 -9.36 4.04
CA ALA A 227 -6.23 -8.13 3.43
C ALA A 227 -5.99 -8.11 1.90
N LEU A 228 -4.86 -8.68 1.45
CA LEU A 228 -4.53 -8.84 0.04
C LEU A 228 -5.48 -9.81 -0.67
N TYR A 229 -5.78 -10.96 -0.07
CA TYR A 229 -6.68 -11.98 -0.66
C TYR A 229 -8.11 -11.46 -0.85
N ARG A 230 -8.54 -10.58 0.07
CA ARG A 230 -9.86 -9.95 -0.01
C ARG A 230 -9.94 -8.82 -1.04
N ALA A 231 -8.81 -8.30 -1.51
CA ALA A 231 -8.75 -7.09 -2.30
C ALA A 231 -9.66 -7.15 -3.53
N ASP A 232 -10.69 -6.31 -3.56
CA ASP A 232 -11.51 -6.07 -4.73
C ASP A 232 -11.05 -4.85 -5.49
N ILE A 233 -10.13 -5.08 -6.42
CA ILE A 233 -9.52 -4.02 -7.21
C ILE A 233 -10.54 -3.27 -8.06
N LEU A 234 -11.73 -3.84 -8.27
CA LEU A 234 -12.74 -3.33 -9.20
C LEU A 234 -13.82 -2.56 -8.46
N THR A 235 -14.11 -2.89 -7.21
CA THR A 235 -15.10 -2.18 -6.40
C THR A 235 -14.53 -0.85 -5.91
N PRO A 236 -15.06 0.31 -6.36
CA PRO A 236 -14.52 1.63 -6.01
C PRO A 236 -14.73 2.01 -4.54
N ASP A 237 -15.67 1.35 -3.85
CA ASP A 237 -16.13 1.72 -2.51
C ASP A 237 -15.35 1.03 -1.38
N ILE A 238 -14.55 0.02 -1.69
CA ILE A 238 -13.75 -0.70 -0.70
C ILE A 238 -12.30 -0.30 -0.91
N PRO A 239 -11.67 0.41 0.04
CA PRO A 239 -10.23 0.58 0.01
C PRO A 239 -9.57 -0.78 -0.10
N THR A 240 -8.57 -0.91 -0.97
CA THR A 240 -7.87 -2.17 -1.18
C THR A 240 -6.47 -2.10 -0.62
N ALA A 241 -6.00 -3.19 -0.01
CA ALA A 241 -4.60 -3.37 0.38
C ALA A 241 -3.62 -3.11 -0.78
N PRO A 242 -3.86 -3.62 -2.01
CA PRO A 242 -3.07 -3.24 -3.17
C PRO A 242 -3.34 -1.81 -3.64
N VAL A 243 -2.28 -1.11 -4.01
CA VAL A 243 -2.28 0.23 -4.61
C VAL A 243 -1.97 0.13 -6.09
N PHE A 244 -2.84 0.73 -6.89
CA PHE A 244 -2.72 0.70 -8.32
C PHE A 244 -2.20 2.01 -8.87
N ARG A 245 -1.30 1.91 -9.86
CA ARG A 245 -0.85 3.03 -10.69
C ARG A 245 -1.09 2.68 -12.15
N GLY A 246 -1.51 3.67 -12.94
CA GLY A 246 -1.86 3.45 -14.35
C GLY A 246 -3.14 2.62 -14.53
N LEU A 247 -4.11 2.78 -13.63
CA LEU A 247 -5.50 2.35 -13.84
C LEU A 247 -6.39 3.56 -14.02
N ASP A 248 -7.36 3.46 -14.93
CA ASP A 248 -8.44 4.45 -15.03
C ASP A 248 -9.50 4.23 -13.93
N ALA A 249 -10.47 5.14 -13.85
CA ALA A 249 -11.62 5.00 -12.97
C ALA A 249 -12.39 3.70 -13.26
N ALA A 250 -12.89 3.06 -12.20
CA ALA A 250 -13.81 1.94 -12.33
C ALA A 250 -15.05 2.36 -13.12
N PHE A 251 -15.45 1.54 -14.10
CA PHE A 251 -16.70 1.73 -14.81
C PHE A 251 -17.51 0.44 -14.85
N LEU A 252 -18.83 0.59 -14.97
CA LEU A 252 -19.76 -0.51 -15.16
C LEU A 252 -19.95 -0.66 -16.67
N PRO A 253 -19.41 -1.71 -17.32
CA PRO A 253 -19.52 -1.88 -18.77
C PRO A 253 -20.97 -2.03 -19.23
N ASP A 254 -21.86 -2.55 -18.35
CA ASP A 254 -23.31 -2.64 -18.55
C ASP A 254 -24.06 -2.48 -17.21
N LYS A 255 -25.33 -2.04 -17.25
CA LYS A 255 -26.20 -1.94 -16.07
C LYS A 255 -26.44 -3.33 -15.46
N GLY A 256 -25.61 -3.72 -14.49
CA GLY A 256 -25.67 -5.00 -13.80
C GLY A 256 -24.43 -5.90 -13.97
N ALA A 257 -23.45 -5.50 -14.78
CA ALA A 257 -22.17 -6.20 -14.86
C ALA A 257 -21.27 -5.88 -13.67
N ALA A 258 -20.33 -6.78 -13.34
CA ALA A 258 -19.25 -6.50 -12.41
C ALA A 258 -18.44 -5.29 -12.89
N PHE A 259 -17.93 -4.48 -11.95
CA PHE A 259 -17.03 -3.36 -12.27
C PHE A 259 -15.84 -3.88 -13.09
N ALA A 260 -15.38 -3.07 -14.05
CA ALA A 260 -14.16 -3.33 -14.80
C ALA A 260 -13.26 -2.09 -14.78
N ARG A 261 -11.96 -2.29 -14.93
CA ARG A 261 -10.97 -1.20 -14.98
C ARG A 261 -10.03 -1.37 -16.17
N TRP A 262 -9.77 -0.28 -16.87
CA TRP A 262 -8.73 -0.23 -17.89
C TRP A 262 -7.35 -0.14 -17.23
N MET A 263 -6.46 -1.05 -17.61
CA MET A 263 -5.02 -0.85 -17.52
C MET A 263 -4.63 0.12 -18.63
N VAL A 264 -4.14 1.29 -18.22
CA VAL A 264 -3.85 2.42 -19.10
C VAL A 264 -2.36 2.73 -19.12
N ASN A 265 -1.93 3.36 -20.22
CA ASN A 265 -0.53 3.71 -20.53
C ASN A 265 0.34 2.49 -20.91
N ASP A 266 1.63 2.75 -21.15
CA ASP A 266 2.63 1.72 -21.47
C ASP A 266 2.95 0.79 -20.29
N SER A 267 2.66 1.25 -19.06
CA SER A 267 2.88 0.48 -17.83
C SER A 267 1.78 0.75 -16.81
N SER A 268 1.21 -0.34 -16.27
CA SER A 268 0.39 -0.33 -15.06
C SER A 268 1.11 -1.08 -13.94
N GLU A 269 0.92 -0.67 -12.69
CA GLU A 269 1.58 -1.27 -11.53
C GLU A 269 0.57 -1.57 -10.41
N VAL A 270 0.81 -2.66 -9.68
CA VAL A 270 0.12 -3.02 -8.45
C VAL A 270 1.16 -3.17 -7.35
N HIS A 271 1.10 -2.32 -6.35
CA HIS A 271 1.97 -2.35 -5.17
C HIS A 271 1.19 -2.95 -4.02
N PHE A 272 1.79 -3.88 -3.27
CA PHE A 272 1.15 -4.47 -2.11
C PHE A 272 2.18 -4.91 -1.07
N ILE A 273 1.73 -5.17 0.15
CA ILE A 273 2.55 -5.76 1.21
C ILE A 273 2.21 -7.25 1.32
N SER A 274 3.21 -8.08 1.54
CA SER A 274 3.03 -9.50 1.87
C SER A 274 3.95 -9.91 3.01
N SER A 275 3.52 -10.89 3.81
CA SER A 275 4.37 -11.48 4.85
C SER A 275 5.43 -12.43 4.29
N SER A 276 5.28 -12.88 3.04
CA SER A 276 6.01 -14.00 2.42
C SER A 276 5.83 -15.38 3.06
N ALA A 277 4.93 -15.51 4.04
CA ALA A 277 4.66 -16.80 4.68
C ALA A 277 4.05 -17.84 3.73
N GLN A 278 3.38 -17.37 2.67
CA GLN A 278 2.70 -18.22 1.70
C GLN A 278 3.01 -17.79 0.26
N ALA A 279 3.10 -18.78 -0.62
CA ALA A 279 3.17 -18.52 -2.06
C ALA A 279 1.86 -17.89 -2.54
N LEU A 280 1.98 -16.97 -3.50
CA LEU A 280 0.87 -16.16 -3.97
C LEU A 280 0.54 -16.50 -5.42
N GLY A 281 -0.71 -16.87 -5.66
CA GLY A 281 -1.26 -16.97 -6.99
C GLY A 281 -2.07 -15.72 -7.31
N ILE A 282 -1.97 -15.27 -8.56
CA ILE A 282 -2.64 -14.10 -9.09
C ILE A 282 -3.47 -14.58 -10.27
N TYR A 283 -4.79 -14.58 -10.10
CA TYR A 283 -5.75 -14.86 -11.16
C TYR A 283 -6.21 -13.55 -11.77
N MET A 284 -6.12 -13.44 -13.09
CA MET A 284 -6.61 -12.30 -13.84
C MET A 284 -7.63 -12.75 -14.89
N GLU A 285 -8.80 -12.13 -14.91
CA GLU A 285 -9.74 -12.22 -16.03
C GLU A 285 -9.74 -10.89 -16.78
N SER A 286 -9.43 -10.91 -18.07
CA SER A 286 -9.27 -9.70 -18.87
C SER A 286 -9.71 -9.87 -20.33
N SER A 287 -9.90 -8.74 -21.03
CA SER A 287 -9.98 -8.66 -22.49
C SER A 287 -9.06 -7.54 -22.98
N ALA A 288 -8.66 -7.58 -24.25
CA ALA A 288 -7.77 -6.58 -24.83
C ALA A 288 -8.46 -5.82 -25.95
N ALA A 289 -8.20 -4.51 -26.02
CA ALA A 289 -8.73 -3.65 -27.09
C ALA A 289 -7.89 -3.69 -28.38
N TYR A 290 -6.75 -4.38 -28.36
CA TYR A 290 -5.77 -4.43 -29.45
C TYR A 290 -5.02 -5.77 -29.45
N ASP A 291 -4.40 -6.10 -30.59
CA ASP A 291 -3.46 -7.20 -30.71
C ASP A 291 -2.07 -6.73 -30.24
N GLY A 292 -1.37 -7.55 -29.46
CA GLY A 292 -0.03 -7.17 -29.01
C GLY A 292 0.52 -8.13 -27.96
N ASP A 293 1.61 -7.74 -27.29
CA ASP A 293 2.16 -8.49 -26.18
C ASP A 293 2.18 -7.64 -24.91
N MET A 294 1.79 -8.26 -23.81
CA MET A 294 1.94 -7.73 -22.47
C MET A 294 2.97 -8.55 -21.71
N THR A 295 4.04 -7.90 -21.26
CA THR A 295 5.00 -8.50 -20.34
C THR A 295 4.54 -8.24 -18.92
N ILE A 296 4.52 -9.27 -18.09
CA ILE A 296 4.25 -9.16 -16.67
C ILE A 296 5.57 -9.32 -15.93
N GLN A 297 5.91 -8.33 -15.11
CA GLN A 297 7.05 -8.38 -14.21
C GLN A 297 6.59 -8.43 -12.76
N PHE A 298 7.33 -9.14 -11.94
CA PHE A 298 7.14 -9.20 -10.50
C PHE A 298 8.45 -8.85 -9.81
N ASN A 299 8.45 -7.79 -9.00
CA ASN A 299 9.67 -7.24 -8.38
C ASN A 299 10.82 -7.05 -9.40
N ASP A 300 10.49 -6.41 -10.53
CA ASP A 300 11.37 -6.16 -11.68
C ASP A 300 11.92 -7.41 -12.41
N ALA A 301 11.58 -8.61 -11.96
CA ALA A 301 11.89 -9.86 -12.65
C ALA A 301 10.77 -10.24 -13.63
N PRO A 302 11.08 -10.82 -14.82
CA PRO A 302 10.06 -11.37 -15.71
C PRO A 302 9.25 -12.46 -14.99
N ALA A 303 7.93 -12.32 -15.00
CA ALA A 303 7.00 -13.24 -14.34
C ALA A 303 6.09 -13.95 -15.36
N GLY A 304 5.76 -13.28 -16.47
CA GLY A 304 4.99 -13.89 -17.54
C GLY A 304 4.94 -13.02 -18.80
N GLN A 305 4.42 -13.60 -19.87
CA GLN A 305 4.12 -12.88 -21.11
C GLN A 305 2.75 -13.33 -21.62
N LEU A 306 1.91 -12.37 -21.97
CA LEU A 306 0.57 -12.61 -22.50
C LEU A 306 0.48 -12.00 -23.90
N THR A 307 0.24 -12.84 -24.89
CA THR A 307 -0.17 -12.36 -26.21
C THR A 307 -1.63 -11.94 -26.14
N LEU A 308 -1.85 -10.63 -26.30
CA LEU A 308 -3.13 -9.98 -26.37
C LEU A 308 -3.70 -10.15 -27.78
N LYS A 309 -5.00 -10.43 -27.86
CA LYS A 309 -5.76 -10.38 -29.09
C LYS A 309 -6.92 -9.42 -28.91
N ASN A 310 -7.19 -8.60 -29.90
CA ASN A 310 -8.35 -7.73 -29.93
C ASN A 310 -9.61 -8.59 -30.03
N THR A 311 -10.14 -8.94 -28.87
CA THR A 311 -11.35 -9.74 -28.75
C THR A 311 -12.12 -9.28 -27.52
N SER A 312 -13.44 -9.23 -27.66
CA SER A 312 -14.34 -9.06 -26.53
C SER A 312 -14.40 -10.31 -25.63
N GLN A 313 -13.84 -11.43 -26.08
CA GLN A 313 -13.81 -12.66 -25.31
C GLN A 313 -12.90 -12.49 -24.09
N LYS A 314 -13.47 -12.74 -22.93
CA LYS A 314 -12.75 -12.82 -21.67
C LYS A 314 -11.75 -13.98 -21.72
N ARG A 315 -10.54 -13.68 -21.24
CA ARG A 315 -9.46 -14.64 -21.04
C ARG A 315 -9.14 -14.69 -19.55
N SER A 316 -8.76 -15.87 -19.08
CA SER A 316 -8.28 -16.09 -17.72
C SER A 316 -6.81 -16.45 -17.75
N ASP A 317 -6.01 -15.74 -16.97
CA ASP A 317 -4.57 -15.92 -16.84
C ASP A 317 -4.20 -16.12 -15.38
N ASN A 318 -3.21 -16.97 -15.15
CA ASN A 318 -2.73 -17.28 -13.81
C ASN A 318 -1.24 -17.01 -13.75
N LEU A 319 -0.84 -16.27 -12.72
CA LEU A 319 0.56 -16.04 -12.41
C LEU A 319 0.85 -16.56 -11.02
N CYS A 320 1.96 -17.26 -10.88
CA CYS A 320 2.42 -17.79 -9.61
C CYS A 320 3.73 -17.11 -9.25
N VAL A 321 3.75 -16.44 -8.11
CA VAL A 321 4.90 -15.68 -7.64
C VAL A 321 5.26 -16.07 -6.22
N THR A 322 6.56 -16.05 -5.93
CA THR A 322 7.05 -16.08 -4.55
C THR A 322 7.22 -14.63 -4.10
N THR A 323 6.39 -14.18 -3.17
CA THR A 323 6.50 -12.83 -2.61
C THR A 323 7.73 -12.75 -1.71
N LYS A 324 8.31 -11.55 -1.60
CA LYS A 324 9.23 -11.22 -0.51
C LYS A 324 8.44 -10.58 0.64
N ALA A 325 9.01 -10.62 1.84
CA ALA A 325 8.48 -9.88 2.97
C ALA A 325 8.48 -8.39 2.64
N GLY A 326 7.48 -7.67 3.14
CA GLY A 326 7.31 -6.25 2.88
C GLY A 326 6.68 -6.01 1.52
N SER A 327 7.21 -5.06 0.76
CA SER A 327 6.54 -4.59 -0.44
C SER A 327 6.89 -5.38 -1.69
N ASN A 328 5.88 -5.61 -2.51
CA ASN A 328 5.98 -6.26 -3.78
C ASN A 328 5.32 -5.39 -4.86
N VAL A 329 5.83 -5.49 -6.09
CA VAL A 329 5.29 -4.81 -7.26
C VAL A 329 5.00 -5.80 -8.38
N LEU A 330 3.78 -5.76 -8.89
CA LEU A 330 3.37 -6.42 -10.12
C LEU A 330 3.24 -5.36 -11.21
N ARG A 331 4.03 -5.46 -12.28
CA ARG A 331 4.07 -4.49 -13.37
C ARG A 331 3.57 -5.15 -14.66
N PHE A 332 2.60 -4.51 -15.30
CA PHE A 332 2.10 -4.88 -16.62
C PHE A 332 2.68 -3.91 -17.64
N ILE A 333 3.56 -4.38 -18.51
CA ILE A 333 4.22 -3.58 -19.54
C ILE A 333 3.64 -3.96 -20.89
N HIS A 334 3.12 -2.96 -21.59
CA HIS A 334 2.54 -3.13 -22.91
C HIS A 334 3.55 -2.73 -23.98
N LYS A 335 3.92 -3.65 -24.86
CA LYS A 335 4.82 -3.36 -25.97
C LYS A 335 4.02 -3.14 -27.24
N ASP A 336 3.59 -1.90 -27.47
CA ASP A 336 3.10 -1.47 -28.78
C ASP A 336 3.60 -0.06 -29.09
N GLU A 337 4.48 0.05 -30.09
CA GLU A 337 5.08 1.31 -30.54
C GLU A 337 4.10 2.15 -31.38
N ASN A 338 2.97 1.57 -31.80
CA ASN A 338 2.01 2.21 -32.72
C ASN A 338 0.63 2.49 -32.10
N ALA A 339 0.35 2.02 -30.88
CA ALA A 339 -0.93 2.24 -30.22
C ALA A 339 -1.09 3.69 -29.74
N MET A 340 -1.88 4.49 -30.48
CA MET A 340 -2.34 5.81 -30.02
C MET A 340 -3.38 5.72 -28.90
N ASP A 341 -3.93 4.53 -28.62
CA ASP A 341 -4.94 4.34 -27.58
C ASP A 341 -4.32 4.08 -26.19
N ILE A 342 -4.76 4.90 -25.24
CA ILE A 342 -4.37 4.83 -23.83
C ILE A 342 -5.01 3.64 -23.10
N ASN A 343 -6.07 3.04 -23.65
CA ASN A 343 -6.83 1.94 -23.04
C ASN A 343 -6.43 0.60 -23.64
N ARG A 344 -5.64 -0.16 -22.88
CA ARG A 344 -4.97 -1.34 -23.44
C ARG A 344 -5.67 -2.64 -23.05
N VAL A 345 -5.86 -2.88 -21.76
CA VAL A 345 -6.43 -4.14 -21.26
C VAL A 345 -7.54 -3.85 -20.27
N LEU A 346 -8.72 -4.42 -20.51
CA LEU A 346 -9.86 -4.33 -19.62
C LEU A 346 -9.84 -5.48 -18.64
N THR A 347 -9.66 -5.19 -17.36
CA THR A 347 -9.62 -6.20 -16.29
C THR A 347 -10.99 -6.34 -15.64
N TYR A 348 -11.53 -7.57 -15.66
CA TYR A 348 -12.83 -7.94 -15.06
C TYR A 348 -12.68 -8.69 -13.73
N LYS A 349 -11.50 -9.25 -13.45
CA LYS A 349 -11.17 -9.86 -12.16
C LYS A 349 -9.67 -9.79 -11.98
N LEU A 350 -9.21 -9.33 -10.82
CA LEU A 350 -7.87 -9.60 -10.32
C LEU A 350 -8.04 -10.14 -8.90
N LEU A 351 -7.59 -11.36 -8.68
CA LEU A 351 -7.68 -12.06 -7.41
C LEU A 351 -6.28 -12.47 -7.00
N PHE A 352 -5.96 -12.17 -5.76
CA PHE A 352 -4.82 -12.70 -5.04
C PHE A 352 -5.31 -13.86 -4.19
N ALA A 353 -4.61 -14.99 -4.22
CA ALA A 353 -5.01 -16.18 -3.49
C ALA A 353 -3.80 -16.94 -2.97
N PRO A 354 -3.89 -17.56 -1.78
CA PRO A 354 -2.86 -18.47 -1.31
C PRO A 354 -2.78 -19.70 -2.23
N VAL A 355 -1.57 -20.11 -2.56
CA VAL A 355 -1.34 -21.26 -3.44
C VAL A 355 -1.52 -22.55 -2.64
N ASN A 356 -2.31 -23.47 -3.19
CA ASN A 356 -2.57 -24.81 -2.65
C ASN A 356 -3.22 -24.81 -1.26
N ALA A 357 -3.74 -23.69 -0.78
CA ALA A 357 -4.40 -23.59 0.51
C ALA A 357 -5.62 -22.66 0.43
N LEU A 358 -6.54 -22.82 1.37
CA LEU A 358 -7.69 -21.98 1.59
C LEU A 358 -8.16 -22.18 3.03
N ASP A 359 -8.22 -21.11 3.80
CA ASP A 359 -8.91 -21.05 5.09
C ASP A 359 -10.33 -20.54 4.83
N VAL A 360 -11.30 -21.44 4.88
CA VAL A 360 -12.68 -21.15 4.48
C VAL A 360 -13.35 -20.15 5.42
N GLY A 361 -12.89 -20.10 6.66
CA GLY A 361 -13.33 -19.12 7.64
C GLY A 361 -12.59 -17.80 7.56
N ALA A 362 -11.40 -17.72 6.97
CA ALA A 362 -10.64 -16.48 6.96
C ALA A 362 -11.35 -15.38 6.15
N VAL A 363 -11.21 -14.15 6.63
CA VAL A 363 -11.83 -12.98 5.98
C VAL A 363 -11.28 -12.79 4.56
N GLY A 364 -9.98 -13.06 4.38
CA GLY A 364 -9.26 -12.97 3.10
C GLY A 364 -9.86 -13.81 1.98
N ASP A 365 -10.37 -14.99 2.34
CA ASP A 365 -10.62 -16.08 1.40
C ASP A 365 -12.05 -16.08 0.86
N THR A 366 -12.89 -15.15 1.33
CA THR A 366 -14.30 -15.03 0.93
C THR A 366 -14.51 -14.94 -0.59
N ARG A 367 -13.51 -14.50 -1.37
CA ARG A 367 -13.59 -14.43 -2.84
C ARG A 367 -13.42 -15.79 -3.54
N GLN A 368 -12.90 -16.77 -2.83
CA GLN A 368 -12.75 -18.16 -3.24
C GLN A 368 -13.89 -19.04 -2.71
N ILE A 369 -14.76 -18.49 -1.88
CA ILE A 369 -15.97 -19.16 -1.37
C ILE A 369 -17.13 -18.90 -2.34
N GLY A 370 -17.71 -19.97 -2.87
CA GLY A 370 -18.86 -19.95 -3.76
C GLY A 370 -20.18 -20.10 -3.03
N ASP A 371 -21.17 -20.66 -3.71
CA ASP A 371 -22.50 -20.90 -3.13
C ASP A 371 -22.48 -22.03 -2.09
N GLY A 372 -23.49 -22.04 -1.22
CA GLY A 372 -23.71 -23.13 -0.28
C GLY A 372 -22.93 -23.04 1.03
N TRP A 373 -22.41 -21.86 1.35
CA TRP A 373 -21.73 -21.57 2.62
C TRP A 373 -22.52 -20.56 3.44
N GLU A 374 -22.54 -20.78 4.74
CA GLU A 374 -23.02 -19.82 5.71
C GLU A 374 -22.00 -18.70 5.98
N SER A 375 -22.44 -17.73 6.77
CA SER A 375 -21.57 -16.66 7.26
C SER A 375 -20.37 -17.22 8.03
N GLN A 376 -19.26 -16.50 7.98
CA GLN A 376 -18.07 -16.80 8.77
C GLN A 376 -18.38 -16.78 10.26
N GLU A 377 -17.79 -17.73 10.99
CA GLU A 377 -17.84 -17.82 12.43
C GLU A 377 -16.42 -17.97 13.01
N ASN A 378 -16.22 -17.44 14.22
CA ASN A 378 -14.96 -17.56 14.95
C ASN A 378 -15.20 -18.44 16.18
N TRP A 379 -14.52 -19.58 16.26
CA TRP A 379 -14.67 -20.59 17.31
C TRP A 379 -13.40 -20.70 18.15
N GLY A 380 -12.98 -19.58 18.75
CA GLY A 380 -11.70 -19.51 19.46
C GLY A 380 -10.59 -19.07 18.52
N GLU A 381 -9.60 -19.94 18.26
CA GLU A 381 -8.52 -19.67 17.31
C GLU A 381 -8.89 -20.09 15.88
N GLU A 382 -9.91 -20.94 15.73
CA GLU A 382 -10.40 -21.37 14.43
C GLU A 382 -11.38 -20.37 13.81
N THR A 383 -11.17 -20.11 12.53
CA THR A 383 -12.13 -19.47 11.64
C THR A 383 -12.84 -20.56 10.84
N ILE A 384 -14.17 -20.54 10.83
CA ILE A 384 -14.96 -21.62 10.20
C ILE A 384 -16.13 -21.10 9.39
N ARG A 385 -16.66 -21.94 8.51
CA ARG A 385 -18.00 -21.79 7.92
C ARG A 385 -18.75 -23.10 7.94
N TRP A 386 -20.05 -23.01 8.15
CA TRP A 386 -20.95 -24.12 7.90
C TRP A 386 -21.26 -24.23 6.41
N SER A 387 -21.30 -25.45 5.90
CA SER A 387 -21.82 -25.75 4.57
C SER A 387 -23.29 -26.11 4.63
N THR A 388 -24.00 -25.84 3.55
CA THR A 388 -25.32 -26.42 3.27
C THR A 388 -25.15 -27.81 2.62
N GLN A 389 -26.19 -28.36 2.00
CA GLN A 389 -26.12 -29.68 1.36
C GLN A 389 -25.05 -29.71 0.27
N ASP A 390 -25.09 -28.73 -0.63
CA ASP A 390 -24.07 -28.54 -1.65
C ASP A 390 -23.28 -27.27 -1.31
N ALA A 391 -21.97 -27.30 -1.48
CA ALA A 391 -21.11 -26.13 -1.24
C ALA A 391 -19.96 -26.07 -2.24
N GLN A 392 -19.57 -24.87 -2.67
CA GLN A 392 -18.54 -24.68 -3.70
C GLN A 392 -17.43 -23.77 -3.20
N LEU A 393 -16.18 -24.11 -3.50
CA LEU A 393 -15.03 -23.25 -3.24
C LEU A 393 -14.00 -23.36 -4.37
N GLN A 394 -13.00 -22.49 -4.36
CA GLN A 394 -11.93 -22.47 -5.35
C GLN A 394 -10.56 -22.44 -4.68
N ILE A 395 -9.65 -23.34 -5.07
CA ILE A 395 -8.25 -23.31 -4.61
C ILE A 395 -7.34 -22.94 -5.76
N MET A 396 -6.43 -22.01 -5.52
CA MET A 396 -5.43 -21.61 -6.50
C MET A 396 -4.29 -22.64 -6.56
N THR A 397 -3.91 -23.09 -7.75
CA THR A 397 -2.78 -24.00 -7.98
C THR A 397 -1.75 -23.41 -8.93
N CYS A 398 -0.48 -23.74 -8.72
CA CYS A 398 0.62 -23.22 -9.52
C CYS A 398 1.38 -24.26 -10.34
N ASP A 399 1.46 -25.48 -9.83
CA ASP A 399 2.18 -26.54 -10.52
C ASP A 399 1.21 -27.51 -11.17
N LYS A 400 1.56 -27.93 -12.38
CA LYS A 400 0.97 -29.12 -12.98
C LYS A 400 1.60 -30.33 -12.28
N SER A 401 0.90 -30.87 -11.30
CA SER A 401 1.25 -32.16 -10.70
C SER A 401 0.24 -33.21 -11.15
N ASP A 402 0.75 -34.35 -11.60
CA ASP A 402 -0.09 -35.46 -12.05
C ASP A 402 -0.73 -36.21 -10.88
N THR A 403 -0.23 -36.06 -9.65
CA THR A 403 -0.81 -36.71 -8.47
C THR A 403 -0.74 -35.79 -7.26
N ARG A 404 -1.92 -35.50 -6.68
CA ARG A 404 -2.05 -34.72 -5.45
C ARG A 404 -3.05 -35.36 -4.51
N SER A 405 -3.01 -34.93 -3.26
CA SER A 405 -4.09 -35.19 -2.30
C SER A 405 -4.71 -33.88 -1.85
N LEU A 406 -6.04 -33.83 -1.84
CA LEU A 406 -6.83 -32.81 -1.18
C LEU A 406 -6.99 -33.19 0.28
N HIS A 407 -6.52 -32.31 1.15
CA HIS A 407 -6.73 -32.39 2.58
C HIS A 407 -7.77 -31.35 2.99
N PHE A 408 -8.58 -31.67 3.98
CA PHE A 408 -9.48 -30.71 4.60
C PHE A 408 -9.78 -31.07 6.05
N ARG A 409 -10.08 -30.06 6.84
CA ARG A 409 -10.49 -30.22 8.25
C ARG A 409 -11.96 -29.86 8.39
N ALA A 410 -12.75 -30.81 8.91
CA ALA A 410 -14.20 -30.66 9.06
C ALA A 410 -14.67 -31.06 10.46
N PHE A 411 -15.77 -30.44 10.89
CA PHE A 411 -16.49 -30.73 12.12
C PHE A 411 -17.89 -31.23 11.81
N LEU A 412 -18.22 -32.37 12.40
CA LEU A 412 -19.57 -32.90 12.43
C LEU A 412 -20.04 -32.96 13.90
N PRO A 413 -21.13 -32.29 14.29
CA PRO A 413 -21.57 -32.33 15.67
C PRO A 413 -22.08 -33.74 16.04
N PRO A 414 -21.94 -34.19 17.31
CA PRO A 414 -22.29 -35.55 17.73
C PRO A 414 -23.76 -35.92 17.50
N GLU A 415 -24.67 -34.94 17.49
CA GLU A 415 -26.10 -35.13 17.22
C GLU A 415 -26.44 -35.30 15.74
N ALA A 416 -25.51 -34.98 14.83
CA ALA A 416 -25.73 -35.21 13.41
C ALA A 416 -25.74 -36.71 13.12
N ALA A 417 -26.68 -37.14 12.27
CA ALA A 417 -26.66 -38.49 11.74
C ALA A 417 -25.36 -38.76 10.96
N SER A 418 -25.05 -40.05 10.72
CA SER A 418 -23.90 -40.43 9.88
C SER A 418 -23.91 -39.65 8.57
N GLN A 419 -22.84 -38.89 8.33
CA GLN A 419 -22.72 -37.99 7.21
C GLN A 419 -21.62 -38.48 6.28
N ALA A 420 -21.82 -38.30 4.97
CA ALA A 420 -20.76 -38.47 3.99
C ALA A 420 -20.72 -37.24 3.09
N VAL A 421 -19.52 -36.92 2.61
CA VAL A 421 -19.30 -35.87 1.61
C VAL A 421 -18.68 -36.49 0.37
N THR A 422 -19.34 -36.34 -0.76
CA THR A 422 -18.76 -36.60 -2.09
C THR A 422 -18.11 -35.30 -2.56
N LEU A 423 -16.87 -35.40 -3.02
CA LEU A 423 -16.07 -34.28 -3.46
C LEU A 423 -15.89 -34.35 -4.96
N ASP A 424 -16.18 -33.23 -5.62
CA ASP A 424 -15.92 -33.03 -7.05
C ASP A 424 -14.82 -31.99 -7.22
N MET A 425 -13.92 -32.23 -8.17
CA MET A 425 -12.93 -31.26 -8.61
C MET A 425 -13.15 -30.94 -10.08
N ASN A 426 -13.35 -29.67 -10.39
CA ASN A 426 -13.66 -29.19 -11.74
C ASN A 426 -14.85 -29.96 -12.38
N GLY A 427 -15.84 -30.33 -11.57
CA GLY A 427 -17.03 -31.08 -12.00
C GLY A 427 -16.83 -32.58 -12.20
N SER A 428 -15.69 -33.15 -11.77
CA SER A 428 -15.45 -34.59 -11.77
C SER A 428 -15.28 -35.10 -10.35
N GLU A 429 -16.01 -36.16 -9.99
CA GLU A 429 -15.91 -36.80 -8.67
C GLU A 429 -14.49 -37.30 -8.41
N ILE A 430 -13.90 -36.88 -7.29
CA ILE A 430 -12.58 -37.34 -6.79
C ILE A 430 -12.71 -38.37 -5.67
N GLY A 431 -13.86 -38.44 -4.99
CA GLY A 431 -14.18 -39.50 -4.03
C GLY A 431 -15.21 -39.11 -2.99
N THR A 432 -15.64 -40.09 -2.19
CA THR A 432 -16.57 -39.91 -1.08
C THR A 432 -15.90 -40.26 0.25
N ILE A 433 -16.11 -39.42 1.26
CA ILE A 433 -15.56 -39.58 2.61
C ILE A 433 -16.70 -39.62 3.63
N GLU A 434 -16.70 -40.64 4.49
CA GLU A 434 -17.57 -40.67 5.68
C GLU A 434 -17.00 -39.73 6.75
N LEU A 435 -17.79 -38.77 7.19
CA LEU A 435 -17.42 -37.83 8.23
C LEU A 435 -17.70 -38.43 9.60
N SER A 436 -16.72 -38.32 10.49
CA SER A 436 -16.83 -38.70 11.89
C SER A 436 -17.18 -37.50 12.76
N ALA A 437 -17.86 -37.75 13.89
CA ALA A 437 -18.19 -36.72 14.88
C ALA A 437 -16.92 -36.03 15.44
N GLY A 438 -17.05 -34.73 15.71
CA GLY A 438 -15.98 -33.84 16.14
C GLY A 438 -15.11 -33.32 15.00
N TRP A 439 -14.05 -32.59 15.34
CA TRP A 439 -13.05 -32.12 14.39
C TRP A 439 -12.15 -33.26 13.93
N LYS A 440 -12.03 -33.43 12.61
CA LYS A 440 -11.13 -34.40 11.99
C LYS A 440 -10.54 -33.83 10.70
N GLU A 441 -9.35 -34.31 10.37
CA GLU A 441 -8.72 -34.09 9.08
C GLU A 441 -8.99 -35.29 8.18
N TYR A 442 -9.26 -35.01 6.92
CA TYR A 442 -9.60 -35.98 5.91
C TYR A 442 -8.72 -35.76 4.69
N VAL A 443 -8.46 -36.84 3.95
CA VAL A 443 -7.59 -36.83 2.78
C VAL A 443 -8.26 -37.60 1.66
N VAL A 444 -8.26 -37.01 0.46
CA VAL A 444 -8.72 -37.64 -0.77
C VAL A 444 -7.63 -37.52 -1.83
N THR A 445 -7.25 -38.65 -2.42
CA THR A 445 -6.33 -38.66 -3.55
C THR A 445 -7.04 -38.15 -4.78
N ILE A 446 -6.43 -37.17 -5.47
CA ILE A 446 -6.95 -36.62 -6.71
C ILE A 446 -6.40 -37.45 -7.89
N PRO A 447 -7.28 -38.07 -8.71
CA PRO A 447 -6.87 -38.77 -9.91
C PRO A 447 -6.05 -37.88 -10.87
N SER A 448 -5.08 -38.51 -11.54
CA SER A 448 -4.23 -37.82 -12.50
C SER A 448 -5.02 -37.24 -13.66
N GLY A 449 -4.71 -35.99 -14.01
CA GLY A 449 -5.35 -35.27 -15.12
C GLY A 449 -6.64 -34.51 -14.76
N LEU A 450 -7.14 -34.62 -13.52
CA LEU A 450 -8.28 -33.82 -13.06
C LEU A 450 -7.91 -32.42 -12.60
N LEU A 451 -6.70 -32.28 -12.04
CA LEU A 451 -6.08 -30.97 -11.90
C LEU A 451 -5.68 -30.50 -13.29
N GLY A 452 -6.31 -29.42 -13.74
CA GLY A 452 -6.02 -28.82 -15.04
C GLY A 452 -4.61 -28.21 -15.06
N THR A 453 -4.44 -27.18 -15.90
CA THR A 453 -3.28 -26.30 -15.78
C THR A 453 -3.34 -25.49 -14.49
N ALA A 454 -2.24 -24.83 -14.14
CA ALA A 454 -2.20 -23.84 -13.05
C ALA A 454 -3.40 -22.87 -13.12
N GLY A 455 -3.98 -22.57 -11.96
CA GLY A 455 -5.11 -21.66 -11.82
C GLY A 455 -6.09 -22.05 -10.73
N LEU A 456 -7.24 -21.39 -10.74
CA LEU A 456 -8.34 -21.71 -9.83
C LEU A 456 -8.96 -23.07 -10.17
N GLN A 457 -8.92 -23.99 -9.21
CA GLN A 457 -9.57 -25.29 -9.27
C GLN A 457 -10.87 -25.22 -8.47
N ALA A 458 -12.00 -25.52 -9.10
CA ALA A 458 -13.28 -25.56 -8.42
C ALA A 458 -13.42 -26.86 -7.63
N ILE A 459 -13.86 -26.77 -6.39
CA ILE A 459 -14.19 -27.91 -5.53
C ILE A 459 -15.66 -27.78 -5.15
N THR A 460 -16.43 -28.84 -5.40
CA THR A 460 -17.81 -28.94 -4.94
C THR A 460 -17.91 -30.04 -3.91
N LEU A 461 -18.65 -29.77 -2.84
CA LEU A 461 -18.93 -30.68 -1.75
C LEU A 461 -20.41 -31.05 -1.84
N HIS A 462 -20.71 -32.34 -1.93
CA HIS A 462 -22.06 -32.89 -1.97
C HIS A 462 -22.29 -33.73 -0.70
N HIS A 463 -22.99 -33.15 0.27
CA HIS A 463 -23.29 -33.83 1.52
C HIS A 463 -24.51 -34.74 1.37
N ARG A 464 -24.43 -35.93 1.97
CA ARG A 464 -25.49 -36.94 1.91
C ARG A 464 -26.81 -36.43 2.52
N SER A 465 -26.72 -35.67 3.61
CA SER A 465 -27.88 -35.14 4.32
C SER A 465 -27.59 -33.77 4.92
N THR A 466 -28.63 -33.11 5.39
CA THR A 466 -28.53 -31.92 6.25
C THR A 466 -29.24 -32.20 7.57
N PHE A 467 -28.98 -31.36 8.57
CA PHE A 467 -29.65 -31.39 9.86
C PHE A 467 -29.79 -29.97 10.40
N VAL A 468 -30.60 -29.81 11.45
CA VAL A 468 -30.74 -28.56 12.19
C VAL A 468 -30.16 -28.79 13.59
N PRO A 469 -29.02 -28.18 13.94
CA PRO A 469 -28.45 -28.30 15.29
C PRO A 469 -29.44 -27.85 16.37
N THR A 470 -29.36 -28.40 17.58
CA THR A 470 -30.35 -28.08 18.65
C THR A 470 -30.32 -26.59 19.07
N ALA A 471 -29.16 -25.95 18.98
CA ALA A 471 -28.95 -24.55 19.34
C ALA A 471 -28.97 -23.59 18.14
N ASP A 472 -29.37 -24.07 16.96
CA ASP A 472 -29.36 -23.33 15.70
C ASP A 472 -30.68 -23.55 14.95
N THR A 473 -31.03 -22.65 14.05
CA THR A 473 -32.23 -22.78 13.19
C THR A 473 -31.89 -23.05 11.74
N ARG A 474 -30.60 -22.97 11.37
CA ARG A 474 -30.13 -23.18 10.00
C ARG A 474 -30.10 -24.68 9.68
N THR A 475 -30.29 -24.98 8.40
CA THR A 475 -30.16 -26.33 7.85
C THR A 475 -28.74 -26.52 7.33
N LEU A 476 -27.92 -27.28 8.07
CA LEU A 476 -26.47 -27.38 7.90
C LEU A 476 -26.03 -28.82 7.59
N SER A 477 -24.82 -28.99 7.04
CA SER A 477 -24.25 -30.32 6.78
C SER A 477 -23.00 -30.63 7.59
N ALA A 478 -22.01 -29.73 7.59
CA ALA A 478 -20.77 -29.83 8.36
C ALA A 478 -20.12 -28.43 8.45
N ALA A 479 -19.25 -28.21 9.43
CA ALA A 479 -18.43 -27.00 9.48
C ALA A 479 -17.03 -27.31 8.95
N TYR A 480 -16.42 -26.35 8.25
CA TYR A 480 -15.09 -26.47 7.68
C TYR A 480 -14.21 -25.33 8.13
N ASP A 481 -12.94 -25.67 8.37
CA ASP A 481 -11.86 -24.76 8.75
C ASP A 481 -11.02 -24.45 7.49
N ARG A 482 -10.29 -25.45 7.00
CA ARG A 482 -9.30 -25.26 5.93
C ARG A 482 -9.28 -26.40 4.92
N PHE A 483 -8.85 -26.08 3.71
CA PHE A 483 -8.55 -27.00 2.61
C PHE A 483 -7.14 -26.74 2.11
N TRP A 484 -6.38 -27.80 1.79
CA TRP A 484 -5.06 -27.64 1.20
C TRP A 484 -4.68 -28.83 0.31
N LEU A 485 -3.79 -28.58 -0.63
CA LEU A 485 -3.28 -29.55 -1.57
C LEU A 485 -1.85 -29.91 -1.23
N THR A 486 -1.53 -31.20 -1.30
CA THR A 486 -0.17 -31.72 -1.15
C THR A 486 0.21 -32.54 -2.39
N ASN A 487 1.49 -32.58 -2.71
CA ASN A 487 2.00 -33.55 -3.68
C ASN A 487 2.13 -34.91 -2.98
N ASN A 488 1.76 -35.98 -3.67
CA ASN A 488 1.86 -37.36 -3.15
C ASN A 488 3.28 -37.90 -3.21
#